data_AF-A0A191ZFY6-F1
#
_entry.id   AF-A0A191ZFY6-F1
#
_cell.length_a   1.000
_cell.length_b   1.000
_cell.length_c   1.000
_cell.angle_alpha   90.00
_cell.angle_beta   90.00
_cell.angle_gamma   90.00
#
_symmetry.space_group_name_H-M   'P 1'
#
loop_
_entity.id
_entity.type
_entity.pdbx_description
1 polymer ?
#
loop_
_entity_poly.entity_id
_entity_poly.type
_entity_poly.pdbx_seq_one_letter_code
_entity_poly.pdbx_strand_id
1 'polypeptide(L)'
;MQPLDEFADLMAFYRDRLPALRPHDHAQRQSSDPASAARIDGLIMACLVLDGLLSARTDWSLEQPMRLPVAELTDVKVTDEHFRRETVDFAWRRLCERYVKRTRDLLQASALLGKPWLGGMRYRLAIARIEQILRAIQVDPAVAYRGGMSHQWKDRLMAGVRILWRTLTGRR
;
A
#
# COMPACT_ATOMS: atom_id res chain seq x y z
N MET A 1 16.47 -4.36 -12.05
CA MET A 1 16.35 -3.98 -10.63
C MET A 1 16.56 -5.26 -9.83
N GLN A 2 17.38 -5.25 -8.78
CA GLN A 2 17.62 -6.45 -7.96
C GLN A 2 16.33 -6.89 -7.24
N PRO A 3 16.15 -8.20 -6.99
CA PRO A 3 15.07 -8.68 -6.14
C PRO A 3 15.18 -8.04 -4.75
N LEU A 4 14.03 -7.84 -4.09
CA LEU A 4 14.00 -7.38 -2.70
C LEU A 4 14.17 -8.62 -1.83
N ASP A 5 15.29 -8.73 -1.12
CA ASP A 5 15.59 -9.93 -0.34
C ASP A 5 14.80 -9.93 0.97
N GLU A 6 14.84 -8.82 1.70
CA GLU A 6 14.19 -8.65 2.98
C GLU A 6 13.05 -7.61 2.98
N PHE A 7 12.19 -7.69 4.01
CA PHE A 7 11.16 -6.68 4.22
C PHE A 7 11.76 -5.29 4.50
N ALA A 8 12.94 -5.22 5.10
CA ALA A 8 13.67 -3.97 5.30
C ALA A 8 13.99 -3.29 3.95
N ASP A 9 14.39 -4.06 2.94
CA ASP A 9 14.70 -3.55 1.60
C ASP A 9 13.45 -2.99 0.92
N LEU A 10 12.31 -3.68 1.07
CA LEU A 10 11.03 -3.17 0.57
C LEU A 10 10.66 -1.83 1.23
N MET A 11 10.89 -1.70 2.53
CA MET A 11 10.58 -0.47 3.25
C MET A 11 11.54 0.67 2.87
N ALA A 12 12.82 0.38 2.63
CA ALA A 12 13.77 1.36 2.08
C ALA A 12 13.35 1.81 0.68
N PHE A 13 13.03 0.86 -0.19
CA PHE A 13 12.52 1.09 -1.54
C PHE A 13 11.27 1.99 -1.56
N TYR A 14 10.35 1.82 -0.60
CA TYR A 14 9.18 2.68 -0.46
C TYR A 14 9.50 4.04 0.15
N ARG A 15 10.46 4.11 1.09
CA ARG A 15 10.91 5.38 1.67
C ARG A 15 11.45 6.33 0.60
N ASP A 16 12.20 5.81 -0.37
CA ASP A 16 12.74 6.61 -1.48
C ASP A 16 11.65 7.18 -2.39
N ARG A 17 10.45 6.60 -2.38
CA ARG A 17 9.28 7.05 -3.16
C ARG A 17 8.40 8.05 -2.42
N LEU A 18 8.54 8.17 -1.09
CA LEU A 18 7.73 9.10 -0.30
C LEU A 18 7.77 10.54 -0.81
N PRO A 19 8.93 11.14 -1.17
CA PRO A 19 8.97 12.52 -1.66
C PRO A 19 8.03 12.81 -2.83
N ALA A 20 7.88 11.86 -3.76
CA ALA A 20 7.02 12.00 -4.94
C ALA A 20 5.52 11.81 -4.63
N LEU A 21 5.19 11.17 -3.51
CA LEU A 21 3.81 10.84 -3.10
C LEU A 21 3.26 11.80 -2.03
N ARG A 22 4.16 12.58 -1.40
CA ARG A 22 3.81 13.52 -0.35
C ARG A 22 2.94 14.68 -0.86
N PRO A 23 2.08 15.25 0.02
CA PRO A 23 1.40 16.50 -0.26
C PRO A 23 2.32 17.66 -0.56
N HIS A 24 1.84 18.60 -1.36
CA HIS A 24 2.49 19.90 -1.54
C HIS A 24 2.74 20.64 -0.21
N ASP A 25 1.83 20.52 0.76
CA ASP A 25 1.91 21.13 2.08
C ASP A 25 2.71 20.27 3.09
N HIS A 26 3.31 19.15 2.66
CA HIS A 26 4.06 18.26 3.56
C HIS A 26 5.27 18.94 4.19
N ALA A 27 6.08 19.68 3.42
CA ALA A 27 7.26 20.37 3.95
C ALA A 27 6.89 21.44 5.00
N GLN A 28 5.77 22.15 4.77
CA GLN A 28 5.24 23.10 5.74
C GLN A 28 4.80 22.38 7.02
N ARG A 29 4.06 21.27 6.89
CA ARG A 29 3.66 20.44 8.04
C ARG A 29 4.85 19.83 8.78
N GLN A 30 5.90 19.43 8.07
CA GLN A 30 7.11 18.91 8.70
C GLN A 30 7.74 19.93 9.65
N SER A 31 7.55 21.22 9.36
CA SER A 31 8.06 22.32 10.18
C SER A 31 7.09 22.71 11.31
N SER A 32 5.77 22.72 11.05
CA SER A 32 4.77 23.19 12.02
C SER A 32 4.15 22.10 12.89
N ASP A 33 3.99 20.88 12.37
CA ASP A 33 3.46 19.70 13.05
C ASP A 33 4.14 18.43 12.50
N PRO A 34 5.39 18.14 12.95
CA PRO A 34 6.16 16.98 12.50
C PRO A 34 5.43 15.65 12.71
N ALA A 35 4.60 15.56 13.75
CA ALA A 35 3.82 14.36 14.05
C ALA A 35 2.76 14.11 12.97
N SER A 36 2.07 15.15 12.50
CA SER A 36 1.15 15.04 11.36
C SER A 36 1.86 14.66 10.06
N ALA A 37 3.03 15.25 9.79
CA ALA A 37 3.84 14.87 8.62
C ALA A 37 4.27 13.40 8.64
N ALA A 38 4.74 12.89 9.80
CA ALA A 38 5.09 11.49 9.98
C ALA A 38 3.89 10.55 9.81
N ARG A 39 2.70 10.94 10.28
CA ARG A 39 1.47 10.15 10.07
C ARG A 39 1.08 10.07 8.59
N ILE A 40 1.31 11.15 7.82
CA ILE A 40 1.05 11.14 6.37
C ILE A 40 1.97 10.14 5.68
N ASP A 41 3.26 10.15 6.02
CA ASP A 41 4.21 9.17 5.52
C ASP A 41 3.78 7.74 5.90
N GLY A 42 3.34 7.51 7.15
CA GLY A 42 2.80 6.23 7.59
C GLY A 42 1.60 5.75 6.76
N LEU A 43 0.67 6.64 6.41
CA LEU A 43 -0.46 6.32 5.56
C LEU A 43 -0.02 5.95 4.14
N ILE A 44 0.93 6.70 3.56
CA ILE A 44 1.49 6.40 2.24
C ILE A 44 2.18 5.03 2.26
N MET A 45 2.96 4.73 3.30
CA MET A 45 3.61 3.42 3.45
C MET A 45 2.58 2.29 3.55
N ALA A 46 1.47 2.49 4.28
CA ALA A 46 0.38 1.50 4.35
C ALA A 46 -0.20 1.22 2.95
N CYS A 47 -0.43 2.26 2.16
CA CYS A 47 -0.89 2.11 0.76
C CYS A 47 0.10 1.32 -0.08
N LEU A 48 1.40 1.62 0.03
CA LEU A 48 2.45 0.97 -0.76
C LEU A 48 2.61 -0.51 -0.39
N VAL A 49 2.58 -0.85 0.89
CA VAL A 49 2.62 -2.25 1.36
C VAL A 49 1.43 -3.05 0.82
N LEU A 50 0.22 -2.49 0.89
CA LEU A 50 -0.96 -3.14 0.34
C LEU A 50 -0.90 -3.26 -1.19
N ASP A 51 -0.48 -2.20 -1.88
CA ASP A 51 -0.33 -2.21 -3.35
C ASP A 51 0.68 -3.29 -3.77
N GLY A 52 1.80 -3.44 -3.05
CA GLY A 52 2.78 -4.51 -3.29
C GLY A 52 2.16 -5.91 -3.27
N LEU A 53 1.33 -6.21 -2.27
CA LEU A 53 0.59 -7.49 -2.22
C LEU A 53 -0.37 -7.66 -3.40
N LEU A 54 -1.19 -6.64 -3.66
CA LEU A 54 -2.27 -6.73 -4.64
C LEU A 54 -1.78 -6.76 -6.09
N SER A 55 -0.57 -6.26 -6.34
CA SER A 55 0.04 -6.22 -7.66
C SER A 55 1.09 -7.29 -7.88
N ALA A 56 1.45 -8.06 -6.85
CA ALA A 56 2.50 -9.08 -6.90
C ALA A 56 2.34 -10.04 -8.08
N ARG A 57 1.11 -10.49 -8.35
CA ARG A 57 0.84 -11.37 -9.49
C ARG A 57 1.06 -10.67 -10.83
N THR A 58 0.61 -9.42 -10.96
CA THR A 58 0.84 -8.64 -12.18
C THR A 58 2.33 -8.42 -12.39
N ASP A 59 3.05 -8.02 -11.34
CA ASP A 59 4.50 -7.81 -11.35
C ASP A 59 5.20 -9.13 -11.77
N TRP A 60 4.81 -10.27 -11.19
CA TRP A 60 5.28 -11.61 -11.60
C TRP A 60 5.00 -11.93 -13.08
N SER A 61 3.76 -11.74 -13.55
CA SER A 61 3.35 -12.09 -14.92
C SER A 61 4.02 -11.22 -16.00
N LEU A 62 4.46 -10.03 -15.62
CA LEU A 62 5.16 -9.09 -16.49
C LEU A 62 6.69 -9.18 -16.32
N GLU A 63 7.18 -10.18 -15.58
CA GLU A 63 8.60 -10.35 -15.25
C GLU A 63 9.22 -9.09 -14.61
N GLN A 64 8.38 -8.32 -13.90
CA GLN A 64 8.81 -7.17 -13.14
C GLN A 64 9.25 -7.60 -11.73
N PRO A 65 10.18 -6.87 -11.11
CA PRO A 65 10.55 -7.10 -9.73
C PRO A 65 9.32 -7.03 -8.81
N MET A 66 8.98 -8.16 -8.21
CA MET A 66 7.87 -8.24 -7.27
C MET A 66 8.17 -7.40 -6.02
N ARG A 67 7.15 -6.69 -5.55
CA ARG A 67 7.20 -5.97 -4.26
C ARG A 67 6.79 -6.87 -3.09
N LEU A 68 7.27 -8.10 -3.15
CA LEU A 68 7.19 -9.12 -2.12
C LEU A 68 8.61 -9.64 -1.88
N PRO A 69 9.16 -9.50 -0.65
CA PRO A 69 10.52 -9.93 -0.38
C PRO A 69 10.68 -11.45 -0.50
N VAL A 70 11.83 -11.89 -1.04
CA VAL A 70 12.14 -13.31 -1.24
C VAL A 70 12.14 -14.07 0.09
N ALA A 71 12.68 -13.48 1.16
CA ALA A 71 12.69 -14.08 2.49
C ALA A 71 11.28 -14.36 3.03
N GLU A 72 10.32 -13.47 2.77
CA GLU A 72 8.93 -13.64 3.19
C GLU A 72 8.25 -14.77 2.43
N LEU A 73 8.40 -14.79 1.10
CA LEU A 73 7.85 -15.84 0.25
C LEU A 73 8.39 -17.21 0.66
N THR A 74 9.70 -17.30 0.93
CA THR A 74 10.38 -18.50 1.39
C THR A 74 9.85 -18.98 2.74
N ASP A 75 9.74 -18.07 3.72
CA ASP A 75 9.31 -18.41 5.08
C ASP A 75 7.86 -18.94 5.14
N VAL A 76 6.96 -18.38 4.32
CA VAL A 76 5.58 -18.89 4.22
C VAL A 76 5.39 -19.97 3.16
N LYS A 77 6.45 -20.35 2.42
CA LYS A 77 6.46 -21.36 1.34
C LYS A 77 5.58 -20.99 0.14
N VAL A 78 5.46 -19.71 -0.17
CA VAL A 78 4.82 -19.24 -1.41
C VAL A 78 5.84 -19.32 -2.55
N THR A 79 5.44 -19.95 -3.64
CA THR A 79 6.29 -20.29 -4.80
C THR A 79 5.73 -19.70 -6.09
N ASP A 80 6.49 -19.76 -7.18
CA ASP A 80 6.02 -19.33 -8.50
C ASP A 80 4.70 -19.98 -8.93
N GLU A 81 4.45 -21.22 -8.49
CA GLU A 81 3.21 -21.94 -8.82
C GLU A 81 1.97 -21.27 -8.22
N HIS A 82 2.11 -20.58 -7.08
CA HIS A 82 1.04 -19.83 -6.47
C HIS A 82 0.57 -18.68 -7.37
N PHE A 83 1.52 -17.95 -7.97
CA PHE A 83 1.22 -16.86 -8.90
C PHE A 83 0.70 -17.36 -10.25
N ARG A 84 1.26 -18.48 -10.74
CA ARG A 84 0.86 -19.13 -11.99
C ARG A 84 -0.58 -19.66 -11.94
N ARG A 85 -0.92 -20.43 -10.90
CA ARG A 85 -2.21 -21.11 -10.74
C ARG A 85 -3.24 -20.35 -9.90
N GLU A 86 -2.86 -19.20 -9.32
CA GLU A 86 -3.68 -18.48 -8.35
C GLU A 86 -4.06 -19.35 -7.14
N THR A 87 -3.10 -20.12 -6.63
CA THR A 87 -3.38 -21.08 -5.56
C THR A 87 -3.65 -20.36 -4.23
N VAL A 88 -4.81 -20.62 -3.63
CA VAL A 88 -5.23 -20.03 -2.33
C VAL A 88 -5.24 -21.10 -1.26
N ASP A 89 -4.05 -21.54 -0.88
CA ASP A 89 -3.83 -22.53 0.18
C ASP A 89 -3.43 -21.85 1.51
N PHE A 90 -2.93 -22.64 2.46
CA PHE A 90 -2.49 -22.15 3.76
C PHE A 90 -1.28 -21.19 3.66
N ALA A 91 -0.34 -21.45 2.74
CA ALA A 91 0.83 -20.61 2.53
C ALA A 91 0.41 -19.21 2.06
N TRP A 92 -0.46 -19.14 1.05
CA TRP A 92 -0.98 -17.87 0.54
C TRP A 92 -1.81 -17.11 1.59
N ARG A 93 -2.68 -17.82 2.33
CA ARG A 93 -3.47 -17.23 3.42
C ARG A 93 -2.57 -16.56 4.47
N ARG A 94 -1.50 -17.27 4.89
CA ARG A 94 -0.54 -16.76 5.86
C ARG A 94 0.21 -15.52 5.35
N LEU A 95 0.58 -15.49 4.06
CA LEU A 95 1.17 -14.31 3.44
C LEU A 95 0.20 -13.11 3.50
N CYS A 96 -1.04 -13.30 3.05
CA CYS A 96 -2.07 -12.27 3.05
C CYS A 96 -2.31 -11.74 4.47
N GLU A 97 -2.41 -12.60 5.48
CA GLU A 97 -2.58 -12.21 6.87
C GLU A 97 -1.43 -11.34 7.40
N ARG A 98 -0.17 -11.67 7.06
CA ARG A 98 1.00 -10.86 7.45
C ARG A 98 0.91 -9.45 6.87
N TYR A 99 0.62 -9.33 5.59
CA TYR A 99 0.49 -8.03 4.91
C TYR A 99 -0.72 -7.26 5.40
N VAL A 100 -1.84 -7.93 5.67
CA VAL A 100 -3.02 -7.30 6.28
C VAL A 100 -2.67 -6.74 7.65
N LYS A 101 -1.99 -7.51 8.51
CA LYS A 101 -1.58 -7.06 9.84
C LYS A 101 -0.65 -5.84 9.75
N ARG A 102 0.43 -5.93 8.95
CA ARG A 102 1.38 -4.81 8.77
C ARG A 102 0.72 -3.55 8.24
N THR A 103 -0.17 -3.70 7.27
CA THR A 103 -0.93 -2.57 6.73
C THR A 103 -1.79 -1.93 7.81
N ARG A 104 -2.48 -2.73 8.64
CA ARG A 104 -3.26 -2.21 9.77
C ARG A 104 -2.42 -1.48 10.80
N ASP A 105 -1.26 -2.02 11.16
CA ASP A 105 -0.37 -1.39 12.15
C ASP A 105 0.06 0.02 11.67
N LEU A 106 0.36 0.16 10.36
CA LEU A 106 0.66 1.45 9.73
C LEU A 106 -0.56 2.39 9.67
N LEU A 107 -1.76 1.86 9.40
CA LEU A 107 -3.01 2.64 9.41
C LEU A 107 -3.35 3.15 10.82
N GLN A 108 -3.17 2.34 11.84
CA GLN A 108 -3.43 2.71 13.24
C GLN A 108 -2.54 3.87 13.67
N ALA A 109 -1.26 3.83 13.31
CA ALA A 109 -0.34 4.96 13.52
C ALA A 109 -0.83 6.25 12.82
N SER A 110 -1.58 6.11 11.73
CA SER A 110 -2.09 7.20 10.89
C SER A 110 -3.51 7.67 11.24
N ALA A 111 -4.23 6.95 12.13
CA ALA A 111 -5.66 7.14 12.39
C ALA A 111 -6.02 8.56 12.88
N LEU A 112 -5.10 9.20 13.61
CA LEU A 112 -5.29 10.56 14.14
C LEU A 112 -5.42 11.63 13.04
N LEU A 113 -4.94 11.37 11.81
CA LEU A 113 -5.14 12.26 10.67
C LEU A 113 -6.62 12.47 10.34
N GLY A 114 -7.48 11.53 10.71
CA GLY A 114 -8.91 11.61 10.47
C GLY A 114 -9.64 12.58 11.40
N LYS A 115 -9.10 12.94 12.56
CA LYS A 115 -9.85 13.63 13.63
C LYS A 115 -10.40 15.02 13.27
N PRO A 116 -9.69 15.91 12.54
CA PRO A 116 -10.27 17.20 12.15
C PRO A 116 -11.45 17.00 11.20
N TRP A 117 -12.63 17.56 11.49
CA TRP A 117 -13.88 17.21 10.80
C TRP A 117 -13.84 17.48 9.28
N LEU A 118 -13.40 18.67 8.87
CA LEU A 118 -13.24 19.01 7.45
C LEU A 118 -11.82 18.69 6.93
N GLY A 119 -10.78 19.07 7.69
CA GLY A 119 -9.37 18.88 7.26
C GLY A 119 -8.88 17.42 7.24
N GLY A 120 -9.55 16.52 7.97
CA GLY A 120 -9.20 15.11 8.10
C GLY A 120 -10.03 14.17 7.21
N MET A 121 -11.08 14.68 6.54
CA MET A 121 -12.01 13.86 5.76
C MET A 121 -11.29 13.05 4.67
N ARG A 122 -10.30 13.65 4.00
CA ARG A 122 -9.49 13.00 2.97
C ARG A 122 -8.76 11.76 3.49
N TYR A 123 -8.22 11.85 4.69
CA TYR A 123 -7.50 10.75 5.32
C TYR A 123 -8.45 9.68 5.83
N ARG A 124 -9.63 10.07 6.36
CA ARG A 124 -10.70 9.14 6.72
C ARG A 124 -11.16 8.30 5.54
N LEU A 125 -11.40 8.91 4.38
CA LEU A 125 -11.83 8.18 3.18
C LEU A 125 -10.75 7.20 2.71
N ALA A 126 -9.48 7.63 2.70
CA ALA A 126 -8.35 6.74 2.37
C ALA A 126 -8.25 5.56 3.34
N ILE A 127 -8.24 5.82 4.65
CA ILE A 127 -8.18 4.77 5.69
C ILE A 127 -9.35 3.81 5.55
N ALA A 128 -10.59 4.31 5.44
CA ALA A 128 -11.78 3.48 5.31
C ALA A 128 -11.73 2.59 4.05
N ARG A 129 -11.24 3.14 2.93
CA ARG A 129 -11.07 2.37 1.69
C ARG A 129 -10.03 1.26 1.84
N ILE A 130 -8.89 1.56 2.45
CA ILE A 130 -7.85 0.56 2.70
C ILE A 130 -8.41 -0.53 3.63
N GLU A 131 -9.07 -0.16 4.73
CA GLU A 131 -9.70 -1.13 5.62
C GLU A 131 -10.72 -2.03 4.93
N GLN A 132 -11.52 -1.50 4.00
CA GLN A 132 -12.46 -2.29 3.21
C GLN A 132 -11.74 -3.36 2.39
N ILE A 133 -10.62 -2.99 1.74
CA ILE A 133 -9.81 -3.93 0.97
C ILE A 133 -9.19 -4.99 1.89
N LEU A 134 -8.65 -4.59 3.04
CA LEU A 134 -8.09 -5.51 4.02
C LEU A 134 -9.13 -6.53 4.52
N ARG A 135 -10.36 -6.08 4.79
CA ARG A 135 -11.47 -6.99 5.14
C ARG A 135 -11.81 -7.94 4.00
N ALA A 136 -11.82 -7.47 2.75
CA ALA A 136 -12.06 -8.32 1.60
C ALA A 136 -11.00 -9.41 1.44
N ILE A 137 -9.71 -9.09 1.63
CA ILE A 137 -8.61 -10.07 1.60
C ILE A 137 -8.73 -11.10 2.73
N GLN A 138 -9.16 -10.68 3.92
CA GLN A 138 -9.34 -11.61 5.05
C GLN A 138 -10.49 -12.59 4.84
N VAL A 139 -11.59 -12.14 4.23
CA VAL A 139 -12.73 -13.00 3.90
C VAL A 139 -12.38 -13.91 2.72
N ASP A 140 -11.73 -13.35 1.71
CA ASP A 140 -11.35 -14.04 0.48
C ASP A 140 -9.93 -13.65 0.03
N PRO A 141 -8.90 -14.45 0.38
CA PRO A 141 -7.52 -14.19 0.00
C PRO A 141 -7.27 -14.23 -1.52
N ALA A 142 -8.19 -14.80 -2.31
CA ALA A 142 -8.09 -14.77 -3.77
C ALA A 142 -8.23 -13.34 -4.33
N VAL A 143 -8.78 -12.41 -3.55
CA VAL A 143 -8.84 -10.99 -3.89
C VAL A 143 -7.44 -10.41 -4.15
N ALA A 144 -6.40 -10.93 -3.47
CA ALA A 144 -5.03 -10.48 -3.68
C ALA A 144 -4.46 -10.86 -5.07
N TYR A 145 -4.91 -11.96 -5.68
CA TYR A 145 -4.51 -12.35 -7.05
C TYR A 145 -5.22 -11.59 -8.15
N ARG A 146 -6.48 -11.20 -7.90
CA ARG A 146 -7.35 -10.54 -8.89
C ARG A 146 -6.88 -9.14 -9.27
N GLY A 147 -5.72 -8.71 -8.78
CA GLY A 147 -5.23 -7.37 -8.99
C GLY A 147 -6.14 -6.41 -8.25
N GLY A 148 -5.91 -6.26 -6.95
CA GLY A 148 -6.36 -5.03 -6.34
C GLY A 148 -5.54 -3.90 -6.96
N MET A 149 -6.12 -3.16 -7.90
CA MET A 149 -5.50 -2.07 -8.68
C MET A 149 -4.81 -2.52 -9.98
N SER A 150 -5.60 -2.78 -11.03
CA SER A 150 -5.10 -2.82 -12.41
C SER A 150 -4.25 -1.58 -12.73
N HIS A 151 -3.38 -1.64 -13.74
CA HIS A 151 -2.66 -0.45 -14.24
C HIS A 151 -3.61 0.73 -14.54
N GLN A 152 -4.85 0.46 -14.98
CA GLN A 152 -5.90 1.48 -15.16
C GLN A 152 -6.48 2.04 -13.84
N TRP A 153 -6.40 1.30 -12.73
CA TRP A 153 -6.77 1.75 -11.39
C TRP A 153 -5.60 2.31 -10.59
N LYS A 154 -4.34 1.95 -10.86
CA LYS A 154 -3.22 2.82 -10.49
C LYS A 154 -3.42 4.19 -11.11
N ASP A 155 -3.85 4.27 -12.36
CA ASP A 155 -4.25 5.54 -12.95
C ASP A 155 -5.58 6.09 -12.43
N ARG A 156 -6.59 5.33 -11.99
CA ARG A 156 -7.86 5.90 -11.45
C ARG A 156 -7.93 6.09 -9.93
N LEU A 157 -7.11 5.43 -9.14
CA LEU A 157 -6.89 5.71 -7.72
C LEU A 157 -5.76 6.71 -7.56
N MET A 158 -4.68 6.64 -8.34
CA MET A 158 -3.78 7.79 -8.40
C MET A 158 -4.34 8.92 -9.23
N ALA A 159 -5.29 8.79 -10.16
CA ALA A 159 -6.04 9.95 -10.67
C ALA A 159 -7.27 10.25 -9.83
N GLY A 160 -7.82 9.36 -9.03
CA GLY A 160 -8.86 9.70 -8.04
C GLY A 160 -8.22 10.52 -6.93
N VAL A 161 -7.11 10.01 -6.38
CA VAL A 161 -6.24 10.71 -5.43
C VAL A 161 -5.53 11.87 -6.12
N ARG A 162 -4.92 11.80 -7.32
CA ARG A 162 -4.31 12.97 -8.02
C ARG A 162 -5.31 13.96 -8.57
N ILE A 163 -6.49 13.60 -9.06
CA ILE A 163 -7.48 14.58 -9.57
C ILE A 163 -8.11 15.26 -8.37
N LEU A 164 -8.48 14.52 -7.32
CA LEU A 164 -8.93 15.10 -6.06
C LEU A 164 -7.81 15.92 -5.39
N TRP A 165 -6.54 15.50 -5.49
CA TRP A 165 -5.37 16.24 -5.00
C TRP A 165 -4.99 17.42 -5.89
N ARG A 166 -5.04 17.34 -7.21
CA ARG A 166 -4.75 18.45 -8.15
C ARG A 166 -5.84 19.51 -8.11
N THR A 167 -7.10 19.11 -7.98
CA THR A 167 -8.21 20.06 -7.76
C THR A 167 -8.16 20.70 -6.37
N LEU A 168 -7.59 20.05 -5.35
CA LEU A 168 -7.48 20.58 -3.99
C LEU A 168 -6.13 21.27 -3.65
N THR A 169 -5.08 21.12 -4.46
CA THR A 169 -3.74 21.72 -4.24
C THR A 169 -3.41 22.90 -5.15
N GLY A 170 -4.31 23.27 -6.06
CA GLY A 170 -4.17 24.46 -6.92
C GLY A 170 -3.02 24.43 -7.93
N ARG A 171 -2.31 23.31 -8.06
CA ARG A 171 -1.24 23.14 -9.06
C ARG A 171 -1.83 22.70 -10.39
N ARG A 172 -1.82 23.61 -11.37
CA ARG A 172 -1.92 23.27 -12.80
C ARG A 172 -0.73 22.41 -13.20
#